data_AF-A0A7Y4QNN5-F1
#
_entry.id   AF-A0A7Y4QNN5-F1
#
_cell.length_a   1.000
_cell.length_b   1.000
_cell.length_c   1.000
_cell.angle_alpha   90.00
_cell.angle_beta   90.00
_cell.angle_gamma   90.00
#
_symmetry.space_group_name_H-M   'P 1'
#
loop_
_entity.id
_entity.type
_entity.pdbx_description
1 polymer ?
#
loop_
_entity_poly.entity_id
_entity_poly.type
_entity_poly.pdbx_seq_one_letter_code
_entity_poly.pdbx_strand_id
1 'polypeptide(L)'
;MQKSKLFLGALALVLAPSLVRSAILTDVPMQGGMAMPMVSYNSGDGMMHVMMPMEIPQLTPLLVSNPSDSFNPTDPWFDALDPSRQGASFSRRYGFVMDAMTDPLPAGTQMWIRKLSGPVNLKVYRYSSSVPKSLTPIFGTDGTTNALYWNGMMFHPVVAAPPGTNGYTATFEVYLLDTASGLEVPNSSSGPLVFDWTNLPDGRPALSLAQRIVVAWPSSTTTNWVLESASTVNATTWTTVTNSPVTVDGQPSVILNGSATQQYFRMRYQP
;
A
#
# COMPACT_ATOMS: atom_id res chain seq x y z
N MET A 1 -38.29 35.35 -58.37
CA MET A 1 -37.30 35.30 -57.27
C MET A 1 -37.62 34.11 -56.38
N GLN A 2 -37.00 32.97 -56.63
CA GLN A 2 -37.27 31.71 -55.93
C GLN A 2 -36.04 31.40 -55.08
N LYS A 3 -36.20 31.40 -53.75
CA LYS A 3 -35.11 31.22 -52.78
C LYS A 3 -34.85 29.73 -52.57
N SER A 4 -33.71 29.25 -53.05
CA SER A 4 -33.18 27.91 -52.77
C SER A 4 -32.78 27.80 -51.30
N LYS A 5 -33.32 26.80 -50.59
CA LYS A 5 -32.89 26.44 -49.23
C LYS A 5 -31.84 25.33 -49.34
N LEU A 6 -30.60 25.66 -48.99
CA LEU A 6 -29.54 24.68 -48.76
C LEU A 6 -29.81 23.96 -47.43
N PHE A 7 -29.91 22.63 -47.47
CA PHE A 7 -29.83 21.77 -46.29
C PHE A 7 -28.36 21.46 -46.01
N LEU A 8 -27.82 21.93 -44.88
CA LEU A 8 -26.58 21.42 -44.30
C LEU A 8 -26.90 20.12 -43.55
N GLY A 9 -26.42 18.98 -44.06
CA GLY A 9 -26.39 17.73 -43.30
C GLY A 9 -25.20 17.74 -42.33
N ALA A 10 -25.47 17.69 -41.03
CA ALA A 10 -24.44 17.47 -40.02
C ALA A 10 -24.02 15.99 -40.05
N LEU A 11 -22.80 15.72 -40.50
CA LEU A 11 -22.18 14.40 -40.41
C LEU A 11 -21.68 14.20 -38.97
N ALA A 12 -22.42 13.43 -38.17
CA ALA A 12 -21.96 13.03 -36.84
C ALA A 12 -20.83 11.99 -36.99
N LEU A 13 -19.59 12.42 -36.80
CA LEU A 13 -18.44 11.54 -36.73
C LEU A 13 -18.50 10.75 -35.40
N VAL A 14 -18.97 9.50 -35.45
CA VAL A 14 -18.89 8.59 -34.30
C VAL A 14 -17.42 8.17 -34.16
N LEU A 15 -16.69 8.83 -33.26
CA LEU A 15 -15.39 8.35 -32.79
C LEU A 15 -15.62 7.03 -32.05
N ALA A 16 -15.40 5.90 -32.73
CA ALA A 16 -15.30 4.61 -32.07
C ALA A 16 -14.13 4.69 -31.07
N PRO A 17 -14.33 4.38 -29.78
CA PRO A 17 -13.24 4.32 -28.84
C PRO A 17 -12.27 3.24 -29.33
N SER A 18 -11.06 3.65 -29.69
CA SER A 18 -9.96 2.72 -29.95
C SER A 18 -9.79 1.85 -28.71
N LEU A 19 -10.03 0.55 -28.84
CA LEU A 19 -9.67 -0.45 -27.84
C LEU A 19 -8.17 -0.33 -27.61
N VAL A 20 -7.78 0.38 -26.54
CA VAL A 20 -6.39 0.39 -26.09
C VAL A 20 -6.10 -1.03 -25.64
N ARG A 21 -5.28 -1.73 -26.41
CA ARG A 21 -4.89 -3.10 -26.09
C ARG A 21 -4.12 -3.07 -24.78
N SER A 22 -4.65 -3.73 -23.76
CA SER A 22 -3.96 -4.01 -22.50
C SER A 22 -2.56 -4.56 -22.79
N ALA A 23 -1.51 -3.92 -22.27
CA ALA A 23 -0.17 -4.48 -22.36
C ALA A 23 -0.02 -5.58 -21.28
N ILE A 24 0.82 -6.58 -21.55
CA ILE A 24 1.31 -7.46 -20.49
C ILE A 24 2.55 -6.80 -19.93
N LEU A 25 2.45 -6.28 -18.71
CA LEU A 25 3.60 -5.72 -18.01
C LEU A 25 4.47 -6.87 -17.50
N THR A 26 5.71 -6.90 -17.99
CA THR A 26 6.69 -7.94 -17.65
C THR A 26 7.70 -7.48 -16.59
N ASP A 27 7.73 -6.20 -16.27
CA ASP A 27 8.75 -5.63 -15.39
C ASP A 27 8.14 -4.64 -14.40
N VAL A 28 8.72 -4.54 -13.21
CA VAL A 28 8.26 -3.58 -12.20
C VAL A 28 8.59 -2.17 -12.70
N PRO A 29 7.61 -1.30 -12.94
CA PRO A 29 7.84 -0.01 -13.59
C PRO A 29 8.56 0.96 -12.64
N MET A 30 9.29 1.91 -13.21
CA MET A 30 9.83 3.04 -12.47
C MET A 30 8.78 4.15 -12.42
N GLN A 31 8.35 4.55 -11.22
CA GLN A 31 7.21 5.46 -11.03
C GLN A 31 7.61 6.95 -11.07
N GLY A 32 8.38 7.36 -12.08
CA GLY A 32 8.90 8.72 -12.22
C GLY A 32 10.42 8.83 -12.03
N GLY A 33 10.91 10.05 -11.80
CA GLY A 33 12.35 10.33 -11.67
C GLY A 33 13.00 9.70 -10.43
N MET A 34 14.28 9.37 -10.51
CA MET A 34 15.02 8.75 -9.40
C MET A 34 15.29 9.76 -8.29
N ALA A 35 15.18 9.33 -7.03
CA ALA A 35 15.57 10.09 -5.85
C ALA A 35 16.72 9.33 -5.19
N MET A 36 17.96 9.75 -5.39
CA MET A 36 19.11 8.93 -5.01
C MET A 36 19.96 9.62 -3.97
N PRO A 37 20.07 9.10 -2.72
CA PRO A 37 21.16 9.46 -1.86
C PRO A 37 22.50 9.18 -2.54
N MET A 38 23.33 10.22 -2.62
CA MET A 38 24.70 10.11 -3.08
C MET A 38 25.58 9.80 -1.90
N VAL A 39 26.25 8.64 -1.95
CA VAL A 39 27.08 8.13 -0.86
C VAL A 39 28.54 8.34 -1.23
N SER A 40 29.33 8.95 -0.36
CA SER A 40 30.78 9.09 -0.53
C SER A 40 31.52 8.58 0.70
N TYR A 41 32.78 8.24 0.54
CA TYR A 41 33.72 8.00 1.63
C TYR A 41 34.75 9.14 1.64
N ASN A 42 35.09 9.62 2.84
CA ASN A 42 36.14 10.62 3.03
C ASN A 42 37.26 10.00 3.86
N SER A 43 38.46 9.94 3.28
CA SER A 43 39.63 9.35 3.93
C SER A 43 40.21 10.21 5.06
N GLY A 44 39.91 11.51 5.07
CA GLY A 44 40.39 12.46 6.07
C GLY A 44 39.71 12.31 7.44
N ASP A 45 38.43 11.91 7.46
CA ASP A 45 37.70 11.59 8.69
C ASP A 45 37.40 10.08 8.85
N GLY A 46 37.59 9.29 7.80
CA GLY A 46 37.37 7.84 7.83
C GLY A 46 35.89 7.45 7.82
N MET A 47 35.00 8.35 7.39
CA MET A 47 33.55 8.16 7.48
C MET A 47 32.89 8.08 6.10
N MET A 48 31.76 7.37 6.06
CA MET A 48 30.79 7.51 4.98
C MET A 48 30.05 8.84 5.14
N HIS A 49 29.73 9.50 4.02
CA HIS A 49 28.94 10.71 3.95
C HIS A 49 27.79 10.48 2.97
N VAL A 50 26.64 11.11 3.23
CA VAL A 50 25.48 10.97 2.35
C VAL A 50 24.82 12.31 2.12
N MET A 51 24.61 12.64 0.85
CA MET A 51 23.74 13.73 0.44
C MET A 51 22.36 13.16 0.12
N MET A 52 21.36 13.51 0.92
CA MET A 52 19.98 13.05 0.73
C MET A 52 19.29 13.82 -0.41
N PRO A 53 18.46 13.16 -1.24
CA PRO A 53 17.62 13.83 -2.22
C PRO A 53 16.50 14.61 -1.52
N MET A 54 15.96 15.63 -2.19
CA MET A 54 14.88 16.46 -1.66
C MET A 54 13.50 15.88 -1.99
N GLU A 55 13.41 15.01 -2.99
CA GLU A 55 12.15 14.40 -3.41
C GLU A 55 11.71 13.30 -2.44
N ILE A 56 10.41 13.31 -2.11
CA ILE A 56 9.73 12.24 -1.37
C ILE A 56 8.98 11.37 -2.38
N PRO A 57 9.43 10.13 -2.64
CA PRO A 57 8.73 9.20 -3.50
C PRO A 57 7.34 8.84 -3.00
N GLN A 58 6.48 8.48 -3.94
CA GLN A 58 5.16 7.93 -3.67
C GLN A 58 5.19 6.42 -3.92
N LEU A 59 4.61 5.65 -3.01
CA LEU A 59 4.23 4.27 -3.26
C LEU A 59 2.93 4.26 -4.04
N THR A 60 2.96 3.77 -5.28
CA THR A 60 1.78 3.73 -6.17
C THR A 60 1.38 2.29 -6.48
N PRO A 61 0.10 1.91 -6.34
CA PRO A 61 -0.39 0.60 -6.76
C PRO A 61 -0.42 0.47 -8.29
N LEU A 62 -0.30 -0.77 -8.80
CA LEU A 62 -0.44 -1.04 -10.24
C LEU A 62 -1.84 -0.65 -10.78
N LEU A 63 -2.90 -0.73 -9.97
CA LEU A 63 -4.23 -0.25 -10.37
C LEU A 63 -4.26 1.26 -10.66
N VAL A 64 -3.32 2.02 -10.11
CA VAL A 64 -3.24 3.47 -10.30
C VAL A 64 -2.25 3.80 -11.41
N SER A 65 -1.06 3.19 -11.41
CA SER A 65 -0.04 3.49 -12.42
C SER A 65 -0.28 2.81 -13.77
N ASN A 66 -0.99 1.68 -13.78
CA ASN A 66 -1.19 0.80 -14.94
C ASN A 66 -2.62 0.22 -14.96
N PRO A 67 -3.68 1.05 -14.94
CA PRO A 67 -5.07 0.62 -14.69
C PRO A 67 -5.67 -0.33 -15.74
N SER A 68 -5.09 -0.37 -16.94
CA SER A 68 -5.60 -1.18 -18.07
C SER A 68 -4.66 -2.31 -18.47
N ASP A 69 -3.54 -2.48 -17.77
CA ASP A 69 -2.57 -3.53 -18.09
C ASP A 69 -2.94 -4.85 -17.42
N SER A 70 -2.40 -5.93 -17.98
CA SER A 70 -2.36 -7.25 -17.37
C SER A 70 -0.93 -7.55 -16.96
N PHE A 71 -0.75 -8.52 -16.07
CA PHE A 71 0.54 -8.78 -15.45
C PHE A 71 0.88 -10.25 -15.60
N ASN A 72 2.15 -10.54 -15.86
CA ASN A 72 2.58 -11.91 -16.09
C ASN A 72 2.61 -12.71 -14.77
N PRO A 73 1.77 -13.75 -14.59
CA PRO A 73 1.70 -14.51 -13.35
C PRO A 73 2.96 -15.31 -13.04
N THR A 74 3.87 -15.49 -14.01
CA THR A 74 5.14 -16.19 -13.79
C THR A 74 6.25 -15.27 -13.28
N ASP A 75 6.04 -13.95 -13.28
CA ASP A 75 7.07 -13.03 -12.82
C ASP A 75 7.18 -13.03 -11.29
N PRO A 76 8.40 -12.92 -10.73
CA PRO A 76 8.64 -13.08 -9.29
C PRO A 76 8.03 -11.98 -8.42
N TRP A 77 7.60 -10.87 -9.04
CA TRP A 77 6.96 -9.75 -8.35
C TRP A 77 5.43 -9.83 -8.34
N PHE A 78 4.84 -10.76 -9.10
CA PHE A 78 3.40 -10.87 -9.30
C PHE A 78 2.65 -11.00 -7.98
N ASP A 79 3.03 -11.95 -7.12
CA ASP A 79 2.33 -12.18 -5.85
C ASP A 79 2.31 -10.96 -4.91
N ALA A 80 3.35 -10.13 -4.95
CA ALA A 80 3.48 -8.96 -4.09
C ALA A 80 2.73 -7.74 -4.65
N LEU A 81 2.83 -7.48 -5.95
CA LEU A 81 2.38 -6.20 -6.54
C LEU A 81 1.08 -6.31 -7.33
N ASP A 82 0.74 -7.50 -7.82
CA ASP A 82 -0.43 -7.69 -8.68
C ASP A 82 -1.74 -7.45 -7.90
N PRO A 83 -2.69 -6.66 -8.44
CA PRO A 83 -3.95 -6.35 -7.76
C PRO A 83 -4.88 -7.55 -7.48
N SER A 84 -4.78 -8.63 -8.27
CA SER A 84 -5.49 -9.89 -8.05
C SER A 84 -4.86 -10.76 -6.95
N ARG A 85 -3.69 -10.34 -6.44
CA ARG A 85 -2.96 -10.96 -5.33
C ARG A 85 -2.93 -9.98 -4.15
N GLN A 86 -1.75 -9.57 -3.68
CA GLN A 86 -1.64 -8.61 -2.58
C GLN A 86 -1.93 -7.17 -3.03
N GLY A 87 -1.55 -6.79 -4.25
CA GLY A 87 -1.77 -5.45 -4.78
C GLY A 87 -1.06 -4.36 -3.98
N ALA A 88 0.16 -4.63 -3.50
CA ALA A 88 0.90 -3.65 -2.73
C ALA A 88 1.18 -2.39 -3.56
N SER A 89 1.07 -1.22 -2.93
CA SER A 89 1.70 -0.02 -3.45
C SER A 89 3.21 -0.19 -3.38
N PHE A 90 3.93 0.26 -4.40
CA PHE A 90 5.38 0.14 -4.43
C PHE A 90 6.03 1.39 -4.99
N SER A 91 7.33 1.54 -4.81
CA SER A 91 8.16 2.52 -5.52
C SER A 91 9.55 1.94 -5.75
N ARG A 92 10.16 2.34 -6.87
CA ARG A 92 11.57 2.05 -7.21
C ARG A 92 12.44 3.31 -7.27
N ARG A 93 11.86 4.46 -6.89
CA ARG A 93 12.48 5.76 -7.13
C ARG A 93 13.69 5.99 -6.23
N TYR A 94 13.63 5.55 -4.98
CA TYR A 94 14.82 5.57 -4.14
C TYR A 94 15.88 4.63 -4.70
N GLY A 95 17.12 5.08 -4.72
CA GLY A 95 18.27 4.26 -5.10
C GLY A 95 19.54 4.70 -4.40
N PHE A 96 20.42 3.77 -4.08
CA PHE A 96 21.73 4.06 -3.53
C PHE A 96 22.73 4.16 -4.67
N VAL A 97 23.56 5.20 -4.67
CA VAL A 97 24.61 5.40 -5.67
C VAL A 97 25.86 5.97 -5.01
N MET A 98 27.03 5.46 -5.41
CA MET A 98 28.29 6.04 -4.98
C MET A 98 28.54 7.36 -5.73
N ASP A 99 28.93 8.38 -5.00
CA ASP A 99 29.45 9.61 -5.58
C ASP A 99 30.74 9.31 -6.36
N ALA A 100 30.87 9.89 -7.55
CA ALA A 100 32.06 9.73 -8.39
C ALA A 100 33.32 10.36 -7.75
N MET A 101 33.15 11.31 -6.84
CA MET A 101 34.22 12.02 -6.13
C MET A 101 34.56 11.40 -4.77
N THR A 102 34.15 10.15 -4.51
CA THR A 102 34.55 9.43 -3.30
C THR A 102 36.05 9.14 -3.25
N ASP A 103 36.63 9.18 -2.05
CA ASP A 103 37.98 8.65 -1.85
C ASP A 103 37.99 7.11 -1.96
N PRO A 104 39.15 6.49 -2.26
CA PRO A 104 39.30 5.05 -2.16
C PRO A 104 39.00 4.54 -0.74
N LEU A 105 38.28 3.42 -0.65
CA LEU A 105 38.05 2.75 0.62
C LEU A 105 39.36 2.19 1.20
N PRO A 106 39.51 2.13 2.54
CA PRO A 106 40.64 1.47 3.16
C PRO A 106 40.76 0.02 2.70
N ALA A 107 42.00 -0.45 2.51
CA ALA A 107 42.25 -1.83 2.11
C ALA A 107 41.62 -2.81 3.10
N GLY A 108 41.00 -3.88 2.58
CA GLY A 108 40.34 -4.89 3.42
C GLY A 108 38.96 -4.50 3.93
N THR A 109 38.35 -3.40 3.46
CA THR A 109 37.00 -2.99 3.85
C THR A 109 35.97 -3.15 2.73
N GLN A 110 34.70 -3.24 3.11
CA GLN A 110 33.55 -3.29 2.21
C GLN A 110 32.43 -2.38 2.71
N MET A 111 31.63 -1.82 1.79
CA MET A 111 30.45 -1.06 2.16
C MET A 111 29.26 -1.97 2.43
N TRP A 112 28.54 -1.65 3.49
CA TRP A 112 27.30 -2.31 3.87
C TRP A 112 26.22 -1.26 4.09
N ILE A 113 25.01 -1.60 3.69
CA ILE A 113 23.81 -0.82 3.98
C ILE A 113 23.03 -1.59 5.03
N ARG A 114 22.51 -0.93 6.08
CA ARG A 114 21.55 -1.55 6.99
C ARG A 114 20.32 -0.68 7.23
N LYS A 115 19.17 -1.33 7.42
CA LYS A 115 17.94 -0.71 7.92
C LYS A 115 17.96 -0.78 9.45
N LEU A 116 17.87 0.38 10.08
CA LEU A 116 17.86 0.56 11.52
C LEU A 116 16.43 0.49 12.08
N SER A 117 15.49 1.09 11.37
CA SER A 117 14.10 1.20 11.81
C SER A 117 13.14 1.33 10.63
N GLY A 118 11.85 1.17 10.91
CA GLY A 118 10.76 1.31 9.96
C GLY A 118 9.67 0.31 10.25
N PRO A 119 8.45 0.53 9.76
CA PRO A 119 7.33 -0.34 10.07
C PRO A 119 7.47 -1.68 9.33
N VAL A 120 6.95 -2.74 9.96
CA VAL A 120 7.09 -4.12 9.47
C VAL A 120 6.38 -4.37 8.14
N ASN A 121 5.37 -3.56 7.82
CA ASN A 121 4.63 -3.63 6.57
C ASN A 121 5.29 -2.84 5.43
N LEU A 122 6.40 -2.13 5.68
CA LEU A 122 7.23 -1.53 4.64
C LEU A 122 8.33 -2.52 4.23
N LYS A 123 8.01 -3.31 3.21
CA LYS A 123 8.87 -4.35 2.65
C LYS A 123 9.83 -3.77 1.62
N VAL A 124 11.03 -4.32 1.55
CA VAL A 124 12.09 -3.89 0.64
C VAL A 124 12.68 -5.09 -0.06
N TYR A 125 12.80 -4.98 -1.39
CA TYR A 125 13.26 -6.05 -2.25
C TYR A 125 14.37 -5.56 -3.19
N ARG A 126 15.34 -6.44 -3.44
CA ARG A 126 16.25 -6.32 -4.59
C ARG A 126 15.55 -6.92 -5.81
N TYR A 127 15.40 -6.12 -6.86
CA TYR A 127 14.73 -6.53 -8.09
C TYR A 127 15.70 -6.62 -9.27
N SER A 128 15.61 -7.69 -10.05
CA SER A 128 16.27 -7.86 -11.34
C SER A 128 15.23 -8.13 -12.43
N SER A 129 15.24 -7.30 -13.48
CA SER A 129 14.49 -7.54 -14.72
C SER A 129 15.25 -8.43 -15.72
N SER A 130 16.55 -8.66 -15.49
CA SER A 130 17.37 -9.55 -16.32
C SER A 130 17.05 -11.00 -16.00
N VAL A 131 17.01 -11.86 -17.04
CA VAL A 131 16.71 -13.28 -16.90
C VAL A 131 17.89 -14.04 -16.24
N PRO A 132 17.66 -14.89 -15.22
CA PRO A 132 16.39 -15.12 -14.55
C PRO A 132 15.98 -13.92 -13.68
N LYS A 133 14.73 -13.46 -13.85
CA LYS A 133 14.18 -12.34 -13.08
C LYS A 133 14.11 -12.72 -11.61
N SER A 134 14.25 -11.74 -10.73
CA SER A 134 14.15 -11.97 -9.29
C SER A 134 13.55 -10.79 -8.54
N LEU A 135 12.84 -11.09 -7.46
CA LEU A 135 12.40 -10.13 -6.43
C LEU A 135 12.80 -10.70 -5.07
N THR A 136 14.02 -10.39 -4.63
CA THR A 136 14.62 -10.97 -3.43
C THR A 136 14.40 -10.06 -2.22
N PRO A 137 13.81 -10.54 -1.12
CA PRO A 137 13.63 -9.74 0.08
C PRO A 137 14.98 -9.32 0.67
N ILE A 138 15.06 -8.11 1.21
CA ILE A 138 16.24 -7.55 1.87
C ILE A 138 15.80 -6.69 3.07
N PHE A 139 16.77 -6.30 3.92
CA PHE A 139 16.57 -5.33 4.99
C PHE A 139 15.47 -5.71 6.00
N GLY A 140 15.46 -6.97 6.46
CA GLY A 140 14.47 -7.46 7.43
C GLY A 140 13.17 -7.95 6.80
N THR A 141 12.98 -7.76 5.50
CA THR A 141 11.80 -8.25 4.78
C THR A 141 11.78 -9.77 4.80
N ASP A 142 10.62 -10.34 5.14
CA ASP A 142 10.37 -11.79 5.14
C ASP A 142 11.44 -12.59 5.92
N GLY A 143 11.95 -12.03 7.02
CA GLY A 143 12.92 -12.68 7.92
C GLY A 143 14.39 -12.61 7.48
N THR A 144 14.70 -11.84 6.43
CA THR A 144 16.08 -11.59 6.01
C THR A 144 16.87 -10.74 7.02
N THR A 145 18.19 -10.71 6.88
CA THR A 145 19.03 -9.79 7.67
C THR A 145 18.64 -8.33 7.39
N ASN A 146 18.84 -7.46 8.37
CA ASN A 146 18.61 -6.03 8.21
C ASN A 146 19.74 -5.31 7.45
N ALA A 147 20.80 -6.02 7.06
CA ALA A 147 21.98 -5.47 6.39
C ALA A 147 22.33 -6.27 5.13
N LEU A 148 22.95 -5.60 4.15
CA LEU A 148 23.47 -6.22 2.94
C LEU A 148 24.78 -5.57 2.48
N TYR A 149 25.65 -6.39 1.88
CA TYR A 149 26.83 -5.91 1.16
C TYR A 149 26.43 -5.13 -0.08
N TRP A 150 27.08 -3.98 -0.28
CA TRP A 150 26.90 -3.13 -1.43
C TRP A 150 28.24 -2.78 -2.09
N ASN A 151 28.31 -2.89 -3.41
CA ASN A 151 29.52 -2.69 -4.19
C ASN A 151 29.66 -1.26 -4.75
N GLY A 152 28.84 -0.32 -4.28
CA GLY A 152 28.84 1.07 -4.78
C GLY A 152 28.07 1.28 -6.08
N MET A 153 27.69 0.22 -6.80
CA MET A 153 26.92 0.34 -8.03
C MET A 153 25.50 0.82 -7.74
N MET A 154 24.96 1.64 -8.64
CA MET A 154 23.60 2.14 -8.54
C MET A 154 22.60 0.99 -8.33
N PHE A 155 21.83 1.07 -7.26
CA PHE A 155 20.89 0.05 -6.85
C PHE A 155 19.55 0.68 -6.45
N HIS A 156 18.48 0.32 -7.17
CA HIS A 156 17.11 0.73 -6.89
C HIS A 156 16.32 -0.41 -6.26
N PRO A 157 16.13 -0.42 -4.93
CA PRO A 157 15.21 -1.37 -4.31
C PRO A 157 13.77 -1.12 -4.76
N VAL A 158 12.99 -2.19 -4.81
CA VAL A 158 11.52 -2.08 -4.79
C VAL A 158 11.11 -1.98 -3.33
N VAL A 159 10.55 -0.84 -2.93
CA VAL A 159 9.92 -0.65 -1.62
C VAL A 159 8.43 -0.83 -1.80
N ALA A 160 7.78 -1.65 -0.98
CA ALA A 160 6.36 -1.95 -1.09
C ALA A 160 5.65 -1.95 0.27
N ALA A 161 4.38 -1.53 0.28
CA ALA A 161 3.54 -1.51 1.46
C ALA A 161 2.05 -1.70 1.08
N PRO A 162 1.17 -2.03 2.04
CA PRO A 162 -0.26 -2.02 1.81
C PRO A 162 -0.73 -0.68 1.23
N PRO A 163 -1.63 -0.66 0.25
CA PRO A 163 -2.16 0.57 -0.32
C PRO A 163 -2.99 1.36 0.70
N GLY A 164 -2.97 2.68 0.59
CA GLY A 164 -3.66 3.57 1.52
C GLY A 164 -3.13 5.00 1.47
N THR A 165 -3.58 5.84 2.39
CA THR A 165 -3.21 7.27 2.46
C THR A 165 -2.15 7.58 3.52
N ASN A 166 -1.51 6.56 4.07
CA ASN A 166 -0.52 6.69 5.14
C ASN A 166 0.84 7.15 4.60
N GLY A 167 1.59 7.91 5.41
CA GLY A 167 3.02 8.10 5.20
C GLY A 167 3.83 6.93 5.76
N TYR A 168 4.98 6.65 5.16
CA TYR A 168 5.95 5.69 5.67
C TYR A 168 7.30 6.36 5.86
N THR A 169 8.01 5.93 6.91
CA THR A 169 9.38 6.36 7.18
C THR A 169 10.22 5.14 7.55
N ALA A 170 11.47 5.11 7.09
CA ALA A 170 12.45 4.12 7.51
C ALA A 170 13.84 4.78 7.62
N THR A 171 14.61 4.36 8.62
CA THR A 171 15.97 4.82 8.80
C THR A 171 16.95 3.76 8.35
N PHE A 172 17.90 4.16 7.52
CA PHE A 172 19.02 3.36 7.05
C PHE A 172 20.33 3.98 7.49
N GLU A 173 21.43 3.30 7.22
CA GLU A 173 22.77 3.84 7.27
C GLU A 173 23.68 3.04 6.33
N VAL A 174 24.80 3.65 5.95
CA VAL A 174 25.90 3.00 5.23
C VAL A 174 27.14 3.03 6.11
N TYR A 175 27.84 1.90 6.21
CA TYR A 175 29.05 1.77 7.03
C TYR A 175 30.07 0.87 6.35
N LEU A 176 31.32 0.89 6.84
CA LEU A 176 32.37 -0.02 6.41
C LEU A 176 32.44 -1.25 7.30
N LEU A 177 32.66 -2.39 6.69
CA LEU A 177 32.89 -3.67 7.34
C LEU A 177 34.30 -4.16 7.00
N ASP A 178 35.06 -4.55 8.01
CA ASP A 178 36.36 -5.17 7.84
C ASP A 178 36.17 -6.63 7.39
N THR A 179 36.77 -6.98 6.25
CA THR A 179 36.57 -8.27 5.59
C THR A 179 37.28 -9.43 6.27
N ALA A 180 38.30 -9.17 7.09
CA ALA A 180 39.04 -10.21 7.80
C ALA A 180 38.30 -10.64 9.08
N SER A 181 37.74 -9.67 9.81
CA SER A 181 37.03 -9.89 11.08
C SER A 181 35.52 -10.03 10.93
N GLY A 182 34.93 -9.51 9.85
CA GLY A 182 33.49 -9.42 9.67
C GLY A 182 32.81 -8.37 10.55
N LEU A 183 33.57 -7.49 11.18
CA LEU A 183 33.07 -6.47 12.11
C LEU A 183 32.98 -5.11 11.42
N GLU A 184 32.05 -4.27 11.90
CA GLU A 184 31.99 -2.86 11.51
C GLU A 184 33.29 -2.16 11.85
N VAL A 185 33.82 -1.39 10.91
CA VAL A 185 34.95 -0.49 11.14
C VAL A 185 34.46 0.65 12.05
N PRO A 186 35.05 0.83 13.24
CA PRO A 186 34.59 1.83 14.19
C PRO A 186 34.51 3.23 13.58
N ASN A 187 33.42 3.94 13.88
CA ASN A 187 33.16 5.31 13.44
C ASN A 187 33.07 5.51 11.91
N SER A 188 32.97 4.44 11.11
CA SER A 188 32.88 4.58 9.64
C SER A 188 31.47 4.90 9.13
N SER A 189 30.44 4.83 9.98
CA SER A 189 29.04 4.97 9.60
C SER A 189 28.71 6.38 9.08
N SER A 190 27.79 6.45 8.12
CA SER A 190 27.18 7.69 7.63
C SER A 190 26.31 8.41 8.66
N GLY A 191 25.99 7.74 9.76
CA GLY A 191 24.84 8.11 10.57
C GLY A 191 23.50 7.85 9.85
N PRO A 192 22.39 8.27 10.47
CA PRO A 192 21.05 7.90 10.02
C PRO A 192 20.63 8.60 8.73
N LEU A 193 20.16 7.81 7.77
CA LEU A 193 19.55 8.20 6.51
C LEU A 193 18.05 7.99 6.63
N VAL A 194 17.27 9.06 6.69
CA VAL A 194 15.81 8.97 6.84
C VAL A 194 15.16 9.04 5.47
N PHE A 195 14.46 7.98 5.10
CA PHE A 195 13.70 7.90 3.86
C PHE A 195 12.23 8.00 4.19
N ASP A 196 11.52 8.83 3.43
CA ASP A 196 10.10 9.07 3.58
C ASP A 196 9.36 8.71 2.31
N TRP A 197 8.14 8.20 2.47
CA TRP A 197 7.24 7.93 1.36
C TRP A 197 5.84 8.46 1.65
N THR A 198 5.19 8.96 0.61
CA THR A 198 3.73 9.03 0.56
C THR A 198 3.16 7.74 -0.03
N ASN A 199 1.88 7.48 0.18
CA ASN A 199 1.21 6.29 -0.35
C ASN A 199 -0.11 6.67 -1.02
N LEU A 200 -0.52 5.89 -2.01
CA LEU A 200 -1.83 5.99 -2.64
C LEU A 200 -2.73 4.80 -2.32
N PRO A 201 -4.04 5.05 -2.12
CA PRO A 201 -5.02 3.98 -2.13
C PRO A 201 -5.15 3.40 -3.54
N ASP A 202 -5.54 2.14 -3.64
CA ASP A 202 -5.73 1.42 -4.90
C ASP A 202 -7.19 1.40 -5.38
N GLY A 203 -8.11 1.98 -4.59
CA GLY A 203 -9.54 2.02 -4.89
C GLY A 203 -10.28 0.70 -4.71
N ARG A 204 -9.62 -0.38 -4.25
CA ARG A 204 -10.32 -1.65 -3.98
C ARG A 204 -11.30 -1.46 -2.81
N PRO A 205 -12.51 -2.06 -2.88
CA PRO A 205 -13.48 -1.94 -1.79
C PRO A 205 -12.95 -2.60 -0.52
N ALA A 206 -12.96 -1.85 0.59
CA ALA A 206 -12.61 -2.38 1.89
C ALA A 206 -13.73 -3.29 2.42
N LEU A 207 -13.39 -4.53 2.74
CA LEU A 207 -14.29 -5.41 3.48
C LEU A 207 -14.22 -5.09 4.97
N SER A 208 -15.37 -5.11 5.64
CA SER A 208 -15.46 -4.97 7.10
C SER A 208 -16.33 -6.07 7.68
N LEU A 209 -15.95 -6.54 8.87
CA LEU A 209 -16.75 -7.46 9.66
C LEU A 209 -17.27 -6.70 10.87
N ALA A 210 -18.53 -6.92 11.20
CA ALA A 210 -19.15 -6.38 12.40
C ALA A 210 -20.04 -7.45 13.04
N GLN A 211 -19.96 -7.57 14.37
CA GLN A 211 -20.94 -8.34 15.13
C GLN A 211 -22.22 -7.50 15.26
N ARG A 212 -23.35 -8.09 14.88
CA ARG A 212 -24.66 -7.45 14.91
C ARG A 212 -25.66 -8.37 15.62
N ILE A 213 -26.66 -7.77 16.25
CA ILE A 213 -27.78 -8.48 16.84
C ILE A 213 -28.96 -8.34 15.87
N VAL A 214 -29.58 -9.47 15.53
CA VAL A 214 -30.82 -9.50 14.74
C VAL A 214 -31.97 -9.77 15.70
N VAL A 215 -32.90 -8.82 15.79
CA VAL A 215 -34.16 -9.00 16.52
C VAL A 215 -35.27 -9.20 15.48
N ALA A 216 -35.72 -10.43 15.34
CA ALA A 216 -36.75 -10.83 14.39
C ALA A 216 -38.10 -11.05 15.08
N TRP A 217 -39.19 -10.85 14.36
CA TRP A 217 -40.55 -11.15 14.83
C TRP A 217 -41.36 -11.84 13.72
N PRO A 218 -42.47 -12.52 14.06
CA PRO A 218 -43.27 -13.23 13.07
C PRO A 218 -43.81 -12.31 11.98
N SER A 219 -43.78 -12.77 10.73
CA SER A 219 -44.32 -12.06 9.57
C SER A 219 -45.81 -11.73 9.65
N SER A 220 -46.57 -12.40 10.51
CA SER A 220 -47.99 -12.10 10.79
C SER A 220 -48.20 -10.80 11.59
N THR A 221 -47.13 -10.15 12.04
CA THR A 221 -47.18 -9.01 13.00
C THR A 221 -47.08 -7.65 12.27
N THR A 222 -47.57 -7.55 11.02
CA THR A 222 -47.32 -6.40 10.13
C THR A 222 -48.09 -5.11 10.47
N THR A 223 -49.16 -5.20 11.26
CA THR A 223 -50.02 -4.04 11.57
C THR A 223 -50.22 -3.93 13.07
N ASN A 224 -50.23 -2.70 13.58
CA ASN A 224 -50.54 -2.37 14.97
C ASN A 224 -49.56 -2.93 16.01
N TRP A 225 -48.30 -3.18 15.63
CA TRP A 225 -47.26 -3.55 16.58
C TRP A 225 -46.00 -2.74 16.35
N VAL A 226 -45.35 -2.36 17.45
CA VAL A 226 -44.06 -1.70 17.44
C VAL A 226 -43.06 -2.47 18.29
N LEU A 227 -41.82 -2.52 17.83
CA LEU A 227 -40.72 -3.06 18.61
C LEU A 227 -40.28 -2.03 19.65
N GLU A 228 -40.10 -2.45 20.89
CA GLU A 228 -39.57 -1.63 21.96
C GLU A 228 -38.35 -2.28 22.62
N SER A 229 -37.53 -1.45 23.25
CA SER A 229 -36.36 -1.88 24.01
C SER A 229 -36.30 -1.24 25.41
N ALA A 230 -35.62 -1.92 26.33
CA ALA A 230 -35.33 -1.42 27.67
C ALA A 230 -34.02 -2.01 28.23
N SER A 231 -33.44 -1.38 29.26
CA SER A 231 -32.22 -1.85 29.92
C SER A 231 -32.45 -2.97 30.95
N THR A 232 -33.69 -3.18 31.38
CA THR A 232 -34.08 -4.26 32.30
C THR A 232 -35.40 -4.87 31.86
N VAL A 233 -35.60 -6.15 32.14
CA VAL A 233 -36.84 -6.87 31.79
C VAL A 233 -38.09 -6.30 32.48
N ASN A 234 -37.92 -5.69 33.66
CA ASN A 234 -39.01 -5.13 34.48
C ASN A 234 -39.13 -3.60 34.35
N ALA A 235 -38.56 -3.00 33.30
CA ALA A 235 -38.64 -1.56 33.11
C ALA A 235 -40.10 -1.09 32.99
N THR A 236 -40.44 -0.01 33.70
CA THR A 236 -41.75 0.65 33.61
C THR A 236 -41.88 1.48 32.32
N THR A 237 -40.76 1.99 31.81
CA THR A 237 -40.67 2.74 30.56
C THR A 237 -39.90 1.95 29.52
N TRP A 238 -40.53 1.70 28.37
CA TRP A 238 -39.92 1.08 27.19
C TRP A 238 -39.83 2.10 26.07
N THR A 239 -38.75 2.07 25.29
CA THR A 239 -38.51 3.01 24.20
C THR A 239 -38.70 2.30 22.87
N THR A 240 -39.51 2.87 21.98
CA THR A 240 -39.70 2.35 20.61
C THR A 240 -38.37 2.31 19.85
N VAL A 241 -38.08 1.18 19.23
CA VAL A 241 -36.93 1.01 18.34
C VAL A 241 -37.27 1.68 17.01
N THR A 242 -36.46 2.65 16.59
CA THR A 242 -36.72 3.48 15.40
C THR A 242 -36.01 2.97 14.14
N ASN A 243 -35.22 1.91 14.25
CA ASN A 243 -34.59 1.25 13.11
C ASN A 243 -35.67 0.76 12.14
N SER A 244 -35.49 1.05 10.85
CA SER A 244 -36.38 0.51 9.81
C SER A 244 -36.27 -1.02 9.76
N PRO A 245 -37.40 -1.74 9.82
CA PRO A 245 -37.39 -3.18 9.63
C PRO A 245 -36.84 -3.59 8.27
N VAL A 246 -36.05 -4.66 8.25
CA VAL A 246 -35.54 -5.36 7.07
C VAL A 246 -35.97 -6.81 7.12
N THR A 247 -35.94 -7.52 5.99
CA THR A 247 -36.22 -8.97 5.98
C THR A 247 -34.91 -9.74 6.13
N VAL A 248 -34.82 -10.60 7.14
CA VAL A 248 -33.71 -11.56 7.35
C VAL A 248 -34.33 -12.95 7.41
N ASP A 249 -33.90 -13.86 6.55
CA ASP A 249 -34.42 -15.24 6.46
C ASP A 249 -35.96 -15.33 6.37
N GLY A 250 -36.58 -14.38 5.67
CA GLY A 250 -38.03 -14.30 5.49
C GLY A 250 -38.81 -13.71 6.68
N GLN A 251 -38.13 -13.26 7.74
CA GLN A 251 -38.75 -12.62 8.90
C GLN A 251 -38.47 -11.11 8.94
N PRO A 252 -39.49 -10.27 9.24
CA PRO A 252 -39.24 -8.87 9.56
C PRO A 252 -38.37 -8.76 10.81
N SER A 253 -37.32 -7.95 10.70
CA SER A 253 -36.24 -7.87 11.68
C SER A 253 -35.65 -6.48 11.76
N VAL A 254 -35.01 -6.13 12.88
CA VAL A 254 -34.07 -5.00 12.95
C VAL A 254 -32.65 -5.53 13.16
N ILE A 255 -31.68 -4.88 12.51
CA ILE A 255 -30.25 -5.15 12.71
C ILE A 255 -29.69 -4.06 13.61
N LEU A 256 -29.26 -4.45 14.80
CA LEU A 256 -28.71 -3.57 15.82
C LEU A 256 -27.20 -3.79 15.95
N ASN A 257 -26.49 -2.74 16.34
CA ASN A 257 -25.11 -2.90 16.79
C ASN A 257 -25.10 -3.69 18.11
N GLY A 258 -24.11 -4.55 18.30
CA GLY A 258 -23.89 -5.16 19.61
C GLY A 258 -23.61 -4.07 20.65
N SER A 259 -24.42 -3.99 21.70
CA SER A 259 -24.14 -3.13 22.86
C SER A 259 -23.36 -3.90 23.91
N ALA A 260 -22.46 -3.23 24.62
CA ALA A 260 -21.82 -3.79 25.82
C ALA A 260 -22.80 -3.90 27.02
N THR A 261 -23.95 -3.23 26.94
CA THR A 261 -25.01 -3.31 27.95
C THR A 261 -26.11 -4.26 27.51
N GLN A 262 -26.60 -5.05 28.46
CA GLN A 262 -27.75 -5.92 28.23
C GLN A 262 -28.97 -5.08 27.83
N GLN A 263 -29.63 -5.48 26.76
CA GLN A 263 -30.88 -4.90 26.30
C GLN A 263 -31.94 -5.99 26.19
N TYR A 264 -33.17 -5.60 26.50
CA TYR A 264 -34.35 -6.47 26.42
C TYR A 264 -35.28 -5.90 25.36
N PHE A 265 -35.98 -6.78 24.63
CA PHE A 265 -36.86 -6.41 23.53
C PHE A 265 -38.24 -7.01 23.73
N ARG A 266 -39.27 -6.28 23.28
CA ARG A 266 -40.65 -6.78 23.22
C ARG A 266 -41.41 -6.16 22.06
N MET A 267 -42.47 -6.83 21.65
CA MET A 267 -43.49 -6.26 20.76
C MET A 267 -44.60 -5.64 21.61
N ARG A 268 -44.98 -4.38 21.33
CA ARG A 268 -46.14 -3.72 21.94
C ARG A 268 -47.20 -3.44 20.89
N TYR A 269 -48.44 -3.81 21.19
CA TYR A 269 -49.59 -3.48 20.35
C TYR A 269 -49.88 -1.97 20.40
N GLN A 270 -50.12 -1.37 19.25
CA GLN A 270 -50.51 0.02 19.06
C GLN A 270 -51.78 0.04 18.19
N PRO A 271 -52.96 0.20 18.81
CA PRO A 271 -54.25 0.17 18.12
C PRO A 271 -54.38 1.25 17.05
#